data_AF-A0A959N0I7-F1
#
_entry.id   AF-A0A959N0I7-F1
#
_cell.length_a   1.000
_cell.length_b   1.000
_cell.length_c   1.000
_cell.angle_alpha   90.00
_cell.angle_beta   90.00
_cell.angle_gamma   90.00
#
_symmetry.space_group_name_H-M   'P 1'
#
loop_
_entity.id
_entity.type
_entity.pdbx_description
1 polymer ?
#
loop_
_entity_poly.entity_id
_entity_poly.type
_entity_poly.pdbx_seq_one_letter_code
_entity_poly.pdbx_strand_id
1 'polypeptide(L)'
;MQIEKFNETLEIWINELNKFSFEQLLKKPDEKSWSLGQVYMHIIEEANWYNDQCKLALSDIENTDKPLSDDAKKLFEAGSFADKKIHADPVISENVKHP
;
A
#
# COMPACT_ATOMS: atom_id res chain seq x y z
N MET A 1 -15.45 0.00 15.53
CA MET A 1 -14.11 0.18 16.15
C MET A 1 -12.89 -0.20 15.29
N GLN A 2 -12.94 -1.13 14.32
CA GLN A 2 -11.88 -1.24 13.28
C GLN A 2 -12.29 -0.62 11.93
N ILE A 3 -13.54 -0.81 11.53
CA ILE A 3 -14.13 -0.19 10.33
C ILE A 3 -14.17 1.33 10.42
N GLU A 4 -14.48 1.90 11.60
CA GLU A 4 -14.44 3.36 11.81
C GLU A 4 -13.04 3.93 11.52
N LYS A 5 -12.00 3.35 12.14
CA LYS A 5 -10.61 3.76 11.92
C LYS A 5 -10.16 3.58 10.47
N PHE A 6 -10.63 2.52 9.81
CA PHE A 6 -10.39 2.32 8.37
C PHE A 6 -11.03 3.44 7.53
N ASN A 7 -12.30 3.77 7.78
CA ASN A 7 -13.00 4.84 7.09
C ASN A 7 -12.35 6.21 7.36
N GLU A 8 -11.99 6.50 8.61
CA GLU A 8 -11.26 7.72 8.98
C GLU A 8 -9.93 7.83 8.23
N THR A 9 -9.20 6.72 8.10
CA THR A 9 -7.96 6.68 7.33
C THR A 9 -8.22 7.00 5.86
N LEU A 10 -9.23 6.38 5.24
CA LEU A 10 -9.60 6.68 3.85
C LEU A 10 -10.00 8.13 3.66
N GLU A 11 -10.79 8.70 4.56
CA GLU A 11 -11.19 10.11 4.52
C GLU A 11 -9.97 11.04 4.57
N ILE A 12 -8.99 10.75 5.41
CA ILE A 12 -7.73 11.51 5.46
C ILE A 12 -7.04 11.48 4.09
N TRP A 13 -6.82 10.29 3.51
CA TRP A 13 -6.14 10.17 2.21
C TRP A 13 -6.91 10.87 1.08
N ILE A 14 -8.24 10.74 1.03
CA ILE A 14 -9.08 11.41 0.02
C ILE A 14 -9.01 12.94 0.19
N ASN A 15 -9.13 13.44 1.43
CA ASN A 15 -9.10 14.86 1.72
C ASN A 15 -7.73 15.48 1.45
N GLU A 16 -6.63 14.77 1.72
CA GLU A 16 -5.28 15.22 1.36
C GLU A 16 -5.07 15.22 -0.16
N LEU A 17 -5.56 14.20 -0.88
CA LEU A 17 -5.45 14.14 -2.35
C LEU A 17 -6.12 15.35 -3.01
N ASN A 18 -7.30 15.76 -2.52
CA ASN A 18 -8.07 16.89 -3.05
C ASN A 18 -7.37 18.25 -2.94
N LYS A 19 -6.27 18.35 -2.17
CA LYS A 19 -5.49 19.59 -2.02
C LYS A 19 -4.52 19.84 -3.18
N PHE A 20 -4.31 18.87 -4.07
CA PHE A 20 -3.33 18.95 -5.15
C PHE A 20 -4.00 19.02 -6.52
N SER A 21 -3.45 19.85 -7.40
CA SER A 21 -3.79 19.78 -8.83
C SER A 21 -3.23 18.50 -9.45
N PHE A 22 -3.82 18.05 -10.56
CA PHE A 22 -3.33 16.89 -11.29
C PHE A 22 -1.84 17.03 -11.67
N GLU A 23 -1.43 18.22 -12.13
CA GLU A 23 -0.03 18.52 -12.45
C GLU A 23 0.90 18.38 -11.25
N GLN A 24 0.45 18.74 -10.03
CA GLN A 24 1.24 18.56 -8.82
C GLN A 24 1.39 17.08 -8.46
N LEU A 25 0.38 16.24 -8.72
CA LEU A 25 0.45 14.79 -8.48
C LEU A 25 1.47 14.08 -9.38
N LEU A 26 1.75 14.63 -10.55
CA LEU A 26 2.74 14.09 -11.49
C LEU A 26 4.19 14.48 -11.15
N LYS A 27 4.41 15.49 -10.30
CA LYS A 27 5.77 15.95 -9.96
C LYS A 27 6.48 14.93 -9.07
N LYS A 28 7.66 14.50 -9.51
CA LYS A 28 8.59 13.72 -8.69
C LYS A 28 9.48 14.65 -7.86
N PRO A 29 9.76 14.32 -6.58
CA PRO A 29 10.73 15.05 -5.77
C PRO A 29 12.16 15.00 -6.34
N ASP A 30 12.53 13.85 -6.93
CA ASP A 30 13.79 13.59 -7.62
C ASP A 30 13.62 12.40 -8.57
N GLU A 31 14.64 12.09 -9.38
CA GLU A 31 14.57 11.03 -10.40
C GLU A 31 14.31 9.62 -9.83
N LYS A 32 14.68 9.36 -8.58
CA LYS A 32 14.61 8.05 -7.92
C LYS A 32 13.39 7.91 -7.00
N SER A 33 12.68 9.01 -6.75
CA SER A 33 11.50 9.06 -5.91
C SER A 33 10.22 8.98 -6.74
N TRP A 34 9.18 8.43 -6.13
CA TRP A 34 7.85 8.39 -6.75
C TRP A 34 7.18 9.77 -6.68
N SER A 35 6.37 10.08 -7.69
CA SER A 35 5.43 11.20 -7.59
C SER A 35 4.33 10.88 -6.59
N LEU A 36 3.64 11.90 -6.09
CA LEU A 36 2.52 11.66 -5.17
C LEU A 36 1.43 10.80 -5.84
N GLY A 37 1.13 11.03 -7.11
CA GLY A 37 0.20 10.21 -7.88
C GLY A 37 0.60 8.73 -7.96
N GLN A 38 1.90 8.43 -8.13
CA GLN A 38 2.39 7.05 -8.13
C GLN A 38 2.22 6.38 -6.75
N VAL A 39 2.42 7.13 -5.66
CA VAL A 39 2.17 6.62 -4.30
C VAL A 39 0.70 6.25 -4.11
N TYR A 40 -0.23 7.11 -4.53
CA TYR A 40 -1.68 6.80 -4.43
C TYR A 40 -2.07 5.57 -5.26
N MET A 41 -1.58 5.46 -6.50
CA MET A 41 -1.87 4.31 -7.35
C MET A 41 -1.35 3.01 -6.71
N HIS A 42 -0.12 3.01 -6.19
CA HIS A 42 0.44 1.86 -5.52
C HIS A 42 -0.35 1.46 -4.27
N ILE A 43 -0.76 2.43 -3.43
CA ILE A 43 -1.59 2.13 -2.25
C ILE A 43 -2.89 1.42 -2.67
N ILE A 44 -3.53 1.85 -3.76
CA ILE A 44 -4.75 1.22 -4.28
C ILE A 44 -4.47 -0.19 -4.80
N GLU A 45 -3.43 -0.36 -5.61
CA GLU A 45 -3.04 -1.65 -6.20
C GLU A 45 -2.68 -2.67 -5.11
N GLU A 46 -1.83 -2.29 -4.16
CA GLU A 46 -1.43 -3.13 -3.04
C GLU A 46 -2.63 -3.48 -2.14
N ALA A 47 -3.48 -2.50 -1.79
CA ALA A 47 -4.66 -2.77 -0.98
C ALA A 47 -5.59 -3.80 -1.65
N ASN A 48 -5.78 -3.71 -2.97
CA ASN A 48 -6.54 -4.70 -3.73
C ASN A 48 -5.84 -6.07 -3.73
N TRP A 49 -4.54 -6.11 -3.98
CA TRP A 49 -3.76 -7.35 -3.95
C TRP A 49 -3.83 -8.04 -2.59
N TYR A 50 -3.65 -7.31 -1.48
CA TYR A 50 -3.80 -7.86 -0.12
C TYR A 50 -5.21 -8.38 0.14
N ASN A 51 -6.25 -7.67 -0.29
CA ASN A 51 -7.62 -8.15 -0.16
C ASN A 51 -7.83 -9.46 -0.91
N ASP A 52 -7.22 -9.62 -2.09
CA ASP A 52 -7.28 -10.87 -2.85
C ASP A 52 -6.47 -11.98 -2.18
N GLN A 53 -5.30 -11.69 -1.61
CA GLN A 53 -4.55 -12.67 -0.80
C GLN A 53 -5.33 -13.12 0.43
N CYS A 54 -6.05 -12.21 1.12
CA CYS A 54 -6.93 -12.57 2.23
C CYS A 54 -8.05 -13.52 1.79
N LYS A 55 -8.69 -13.27 0.64
CA LYS A 55 -9.71 -14.17 0.08
C LYS A 55 -9.13 -15.54 -0.23
N LEU A 56 -7.94 -15.59 -0.84
CA LEU A 56 -7.24 -16.82 -1.16
C LEU A 56 -6.92 -17.61 0.12
N ALA A 57 -6.30 -16.97 1.11
CA ALA A 57 -5.94 -17.59 2.39
C ALA A 57 -7.15 -18.12 3.17
N LEU A 58 -8.33 -17.51 3.02
CA LEU A 58 -9.58 -18.01 3.62
C LEU A 58 -10.13 -19.25 2.92
N SER A 59 -9.79 -19.45 1.64
CA SER A 59 -10.27 -20.57 0.81
C SER A 59 -9.26 -21.70 0.66
N ASP A 60 -7.99 -21.41 0.88
CA ASP A 60 -6.89 -22.34 0.70
C ASP A 60 -6.63 -23.15 1.98
N ILE A 61 -6.52 -24.47 1.83
CA ILE A 61 -6.18 -25.39 2.93
C ILE A 61 -4.68 -25.66 3.01
N GLU A 62 -3.91 -25.27 1.99
CA GLU A 62 -2.46 -25.38 2.01
C GLU A 62 -1.88 -24.54 3.14
N ASN A 63 -0.94 -25.12 3.89
CA ASN A 63 -0.23 -24.46 5.01
C ASN A 63 -1.09 -24.17 6.25
N THR A 64 -2.31 -24.71 6.35
CA THR A 64 -3.15 -24.61 7.57
C THR A 64 -2.50 -25.26 8.79
N ASP A 65 -1.57 -26.20 8.59
CA ASP A 65 -0.77 -26.87 9.61
C ASP A 65 0.55 -26.15 9.93
N LYS A 66 0.90 -25.10 9.19
CA LYS A 66 2.17 -24.38 9.37
C LYS A 66 2.01 -23.21 10.35
N PRO A 67 3.00 -22.99 11.23
CA PRO A 67 2.97 -21.84 12.13
C PRO A 67 3.21 -20.54 11.36
N LEU A 68 2.62 -19.44 11.86
CA LEU A 68 2.89 -18.10 11.38
C LEU A 68 4.39 -17.78 11.51
N SER A 69 5.00 -17.23 10.46
CA SER A 69 6.41 -16.83 10.49
C SER A 69 6.65 -15.69 11.48
N ASP A 70 7.87 -15.59 12.02
CA ASP A 70 8.20 -14.55 12.99
C ASP A 70 8.11 -13.13 12.41
N ASP A 71 8.37 -12.97 11.11
CA ASP A 71 8.20 -11.68 10.42
C ASP A 71 6.73 -11.32 10.25
N ALA A 72 5.87 -12.30 9.95
CA ALA A 72 4.43 -12.06 9.88
C ALA A 72 3.86 -11.71 11.27
N LYS A 73 4.33 -12.36 12.35
CA LYS A 73 3.95 -11.97 13.72
C LYS A 73 4.25 -10.50 14.00
N LYS A 74 5.48 -10.05 13.71
CA LYS A 74 5.89 -8.65 13.90
C LYS A 74 5.02 -7.69 13.09
N LEU A 75 4.69 -8.04 11.85
CA LEU A 75 3.84 -7.22 10.98
C LEU A 75 2.41 -7.09 11.56
N PHE A 76 1.81 -8.21 11.98
CA PHE A 76 0.47 -8.21 12.57
C PHE A 76 0.41 -7.52 13.93
N GLU A 77 1.44 -7.67 14.77
CA GLU A 77 1.57 -6.95 16.05
C GLU A 77 1.70 -5.44 15.84
N ALA A 78 2.47 -5.01 14.83
CA ALA A 78 2.61 -3.59 14.49
C ALA A 78 1.32 -2.99 13.92
N GLY A 79 0.50 -3.79 13.23
CA GLY A 79 -0.73 -3.33 12.59
C GLY A 79 -0.50 -2.28 11.49
N SER A 80 0.74 -2.14 11.01
CA SER A 80 1.13 -1.21 9.96
C SER A 80 2.42 -1.67 9.28
N PHE A 81 2.62 -1.25 8.03
CA PHE A 81 3.93 -1.34 7.40
C PHE A 81 4.91 -0.36 8.05
N ALA A 82 6.20 -0.59 7.84
CA ALA A 82 7.23 0.31 8.34
C ALA A 82 7.14 1.69 7.68
N ASP A 83 7.21 2.77 8.46
CA ASP A 83 7.25 4.14 7.97
C ASP A 83 8.64 4.43 7.35
N LYS A 84 8.81 3.98 6.12
CA LYS A 84 10.03 4.14 5.33
C LYS A 84 9.66 4.74 3.98
N LYS A 85 10.48 5.68 3.52
CA LYS A 85 10.32 6.25 2.17
C LYS A 85 10.46 5.14 1.13
N ILE A 86 9.50 5.09 0.22
CA ILE A 86 9.55 4.23 -0.96
C ILE A 86 10.54 4.88 -1.92
N HIS A 87 11.78 4.41 -1.86
CA HIS A 87 12.73 4.58 -2.93
C HIS A 87 12.47 3.45 -3.91
N ALA A 88 12.45 3.77 -5.21
CA ALA A 88 12.24 2.84 -6.31
C ALA A 88 12.60 1.38 -5.94
N ASP A 89 11.62 0.49 -6.04
CA ASP A 89 11.94 -0.93 -6.13
C ASP A 89 12.75 -1.10 -7.45
N PRO A 90 14.01 -1.59 -7.41
CA PRO A 90 14.86 -1.66 -8.60
C PRO A 90 14.27 -2.50 -9.74
N VAL A 91 13.15 -3.21 -9.50
CA VAL A 91 12.45 -4.01 -10.51
C VAL A 91 11.22 -3.30 -11.09
N ILE A 92 10.64 -2.31 -10.41
CA ILE A 92 9.27 -1.83 -10.69
C ILE A 92 9.23 -0.38 -11.19
N SER A 93 10.12 0.52 -10.71
CA SER A 93 9.93 1.98 -10.92
C SER A 93 9.95 2.47 -12.37
N GLU A 94 10.66 1.77 -13.28
CA GLU A 94 10.68 2.10 -14.71
C GLU A 94 9.42 1.60 -15.45
N ASN A 95 8.71 0.62 -14.86
CA ASN A 95 7.57 -0.06 -15.47
C ASN A 95 6.21 0.36 -14.90
N VAL A 96 6.18 1.12 -13.79
CA VAL A 96 4.92 1.68 -13.26
C VAL A 96 4.41 2.74 -14.23
N LYS A 97 3.27 2.44 -14.88
CA LYS A 97 2.59 3.39 -15.77
C LYS A 97 2.32 4.69 -15.04
N HIS A 98 2.72 5.78 -15.67
CA HIS A 98 2.25 7.10 -15.29
C HIS A 98 0.76 7.23 -15.66
N PRO A 99 -0.09 7.79 -14.78
CA PRO A 99 -1.47 8.14 -15.14
C PRO A 99 -1.52 9.25 -16.20
#